data_AF-A0A4Q8THB5-F1
#
_entry.id   AF-A0A4Q8THB5-F1
#
_cell.length_a   1.000
_cell.length_b   1.000
_cell.length_c   1.000
_cell.angle_alpha   90.00
_cell.angle_beta   90.00
_cell.angle_gamma   90.00
#
_symmetry.space_group_name_H-M   'P 1'
#
loop_
_entity.id
_entity.type
_entity.pdbx_description
1 polymer ?
#
loop_
_entity_poly.entity_id
_entity_poly.type
_entity_poly.pdbx_seq_one_letter_code
_entity_poly.pdbx_strand_id
1 'polypeptide(L)'
;MNTDYTAQEIQDLVSEVLETADENGVLPIVQLGHPVLRQRATAYNGQLPTQMLEELLEAMRQTMYDAPGVGLAAPQVGIPLQIAVLEDLYPIPESSALEREREPLEYFEIFNPSFVATSDRQAEFFEGCLSFDGFQGVVTRPADITASFEDREGKEQSRSFSGWQARIVQHETDHLFGTVYVDKVETRSLINESELWHHDDLDVATARRVLNF
;
A
#
# COMPACT_ATOMS: atom_id res chain seq x y z
N MET A 1 9.55 -16.26 -10.34
CA MET A 1 9.56 -16.15 -11.82
C MET A 1 9.05 -14.76 -12.13
N ASN A 2 9.83 -13.93 -12.83
CA ASN A 2 9.29 -12.70 -13.41
C ASN A 2 8.34 -13.15 -14.52
N THR A 3 7.06 -12.84 -14.40
CA THR A 3 6.11 -12.97 -15.50
C THR A 3 6.34 -11.76 -16.40
N ASP A 4 7.09 -11.96 -17.48
CA ASP A 4 7.34 -10.90 -18.46
C ASP A 4 6.06 -10.72 -19.30
N TYR A 5 5.20 -9.80 -18.87
CA TYR A 5 4.03 -9.38 -19.64
C TYR A 5 4.46 -8.47 -20.79
N THR A 6 3.91 -8.71 -21.97
CA THR A 6 3.99 -7.76 -23.09
C THR A 6 3.15 -6.51 -22.81
N ALA A 7 3.46 -5.40 -23.49
CA ALA A 7 2.65 -4.19 -23.35
C ALA A 7 1.18 -4.40 -23.75
N GLN A 8 0.92 -5.26 -24.75
CA GLN A 8 -0.45 -5.58 -25.16
C GLN A 8 -1.19 -6.37 -24.07
N GLU A 9 -0.57 -7.39 -23.48
CA GLU A 9 -1.19 -8.16 -22.39
C GLU A 9 -1.49 -7.26 -21.18
N ILE A 10 -0.60 -6.30 -20.87
CA ILE A 10 -0.85 -5.30 -19.82
C ILE A 10 -2.04 -4.41 -20.16
N GLN A 11 -2.13 -3.90 -21.40
CA GLN A 11 -3.24 -3.06 -21.84
C GLN A 11 -4.57 -3.82 -21.79
N ASP A 12 -4.57 -5.08 -22.26
CA ASP A 12 -5.76 -5.94 -22.23
C ASP A 12 -6.23 -6.16 -20.78
N LEU A 13 -5.29 -6.47 -19.86
CA LEU A 13 -5.60 -6.60 -18.43
C LEU A 13 -6.15 -5.31 -17.83
N VAL A 14 -5.56 -4.15 -18.14
CA VAL A 14 -6.05 -2.85 -17.64
C VAL A 14 -7.44 -2.55 -18.17
N SER A 15 -7.71 -2.79 -19.45
CA SER A 15 -9.05 -2.66 -20.02
C SER A 15 -10.06 -3.57 -19.33
N GLU A 16 -9.73 -4.86 -19.15
CA GLU A 16 -10.61 -5.81 -18.46
C GLU A 16 -10.91 -5.37 -17.02
N VAL A 17 -9.90 -4.91 -16.27
CA VAL A 17 -10.10 -4.42 -14.89
C VAL A 17 -10.96 -3.17 -14.87
N LEU A 18 -10.70 -2.19 -15.75
CA LEU A 18 -11.50 -0.96 -15.83
C LEU A 18 -12.97 -1.26 -16.18
N GLU A 19 -13.26 -2.27 -16.99
CA GLU A 19 -14.63 -2.72 -17.28
C GLU A 19 -15.35 -3.33 -16.06
N THR A 20 -14.61 -3.75 -15.03
CA THR A 20 -15.20 -4.24 -13.77
C THR A 20 -15.52 -3.14 -12.76
N ALA A 21 -15.16 -1.89 -13.05
CA ALA A 21 -15.46 -0.77 -12.18
C ALA A 21 -16.98 -0.63 -11.96
N ASP A 22 -17.38 -0.30 -10.75
CA ASP A 22 -18.79 -0.04 -10.44
C ASP A 22 -19.26 1.33 -10.98
N GLU A 23 -20.50 1.73 -10.67
CA GLU A 23 -21.07 3.01 -11.12
C GLU A 23 -20.31 4.25 -10.62
N ASN A 24 -19.48 4.11 -9.58
CA ASN A 24 -18.66 5.16 -9.00
C ASN A 24 -17.19 5.09 -9.45
N GLY A 25 -16.83 4.15 -10.33
CA GLY A 25 -15.45 3.95 -10.77
C GLY A 25 -14.58 3.17 -9.78
N VAL A 26 -15.19 2.45 -8.82
CA VAL A 26 -14.47 1.64 -7.83
C VAL A 26 -14.16 0.26 -8.42
N LEU A 27 -12.88 -0.13 -8.34
CA LEU A 27 -12.37 -1.42 -8.80
C LEU A 27 -12.48 -2.48 -7.70
N PRO A 28 -12.71 -3.75 -8.05
CA PRO A 28 -12.63 -4.84 -7.10
C PRO A 28 -11.19 -5.03 -6.59
N ILE A 29 -11.02 -5.02 -5.27
CA ILE A 29 -9.73 -5.30 -4.64
C ILE A 29 -9.54 -6.81 -4.51
N VAL A 30 -8.49 -7.34 -5.12
CA VAL A 30 -8.15 -8.76 -5.01
C VAL A 30 -7.66 -9.09 -3.60
N GLN A 31 -8.06 -10.25 -3.10
CA GLN A 31 -7.72 -10.73 -1.76
C GLN A 31 -6.52 -11.69 -1.78
N LEU A 32 -5.85 -11.80 -0.63
CA LEU A 32 -4.71 -12.69 -0.40
C LEU A 32 -5.08 -14.13 -0.80
N GLY A 33 -4.26 -14.69 -1.69
CA GLY A 33 -4.58 -15.92 -2.41
C GLY A 33 -4.63 -15.70 -3.92
N HIS A 34 -4.96 -14.48 -4.37
CA HIS A 34 -4.76 -14.10 -5.76
C HIS A 34 -3.26 -14.04 -6.10
N PRO A 35 -2.78 -14.75 -7.14
CA PRO A 35 -1.35 -14.88 -7.42
C PRO A 35 -0.62 -13.56 -7.66
N VAL A 36 -1.31 -12.55 -8.21
CA VAL A 36 -0.73 -11.23 -8.52
C VAL A 36 -0.10 -10.56 -7.29
N LEU A 37 -0.66 -10.77 -6.09
CA LEU A 37 -0.18 -10.19 -4.84
C LEU A 37 1.14 -10.81 -4.36
N ARG A 38 1.54 -11.93 -4.95
CA ARG A 38 2.76 -12.69 -4.63
C ARG A 38 3.79 -12.66 -5.76
N GLN A 39 3.46 -11.99 -6.87
CA GLN A 39 4.35 -11.82 -8.00
C GLN A 39 5.07 -10.48 -7.89
N ARG A 40 6.33 -10.44 -8.32
CA ARG A 40 7.00 -9.18 -8.55
C ARG A 40 6.34 -8.52 -9.77
N ALA A 41 5.81 -7.32 -9.58
CA ALA A 41 5.18 -6.58 -10.65
C ALA A 41 6.20 -6.12 -11.70
N THR A 42 5.73 -5.94 -12.94
CA THR A 42 6.53 -5.46 -14.07
C THR A 42 6.81 -3.97 -13.90
N ALA A 43 8.06 -3.55 -14.13
CA ALA A 43 8.40 -2.13 -14.12
C ALA A 43 7.59 -1.38 -15.17
N TYR A 44 7.04 -0.22 -14.81
CA TYR A 44 6.32 0.64 -15.74
C TYR A 44 7.32 1.43 -16.59
N ASN A 45 7.32 1.21 -17.90
CA ASN A 45 8.19 1.86 -18.87
C ASN A 45 7.36 2.53 -20.00
N GLY A 46 6.12 2.92 -19.70
CA GLY A 46 5.19 3.49 -20.69
C GLY A 46 4.38 2.45 -21.47
N GLN A 47 4.05 1.30 -20.86
CA GLN A 47 3.22 0.28 -21.50
C GLN A 47 1.78 0.72 -21.75
N LEU A 48 1.29 1.74 -21.03
CA LEU A 48 -0.08 2.24 -21.12
C LEU A 48 -0.14 3.55 -21.93
N PRO A 49 -1.10 3.69 -22.87
CA PRO A 49 -1.44 4.99 -23.43
C PRO A 49 -1.80 5.98 -22.32
N THR A 50 -1.50 7.27 -22.50
CA THR A 50 -1.73 8.32 -21.49
C THR A 50 -3.14 8.30 -20.91
N GLN A 51 -4.16 8.23 -21.77
CA GLN A 51 -5.55 8.22 -21.32
C GLN A 51 -5.87 6.99 -20.45
N MET A 52 -5.38 5.81 -20.85
CA MET A 52 -5.60 4.57 -20.09
C MET A 52 -4.88 4.60 -18.74
N LEU A 53 -3.69 5.21 -18.68
CA LEU A 53 -2.99 5.44 -17.42
C LEU A 53 -3.80 6.39 -16.51
N GLU A 54 -4.33 7.49 -17.04
CA GLU A 54 -5.15 8.44 -16.28
C GLU A 54 -6.40 7.77 -15.71
N GLU A 55 -7.09 6.97 -16.52
CA GLU A 55 -8.27 6.19 -16.10
C GLU A 55 -7.92 5.19 -15.00
N LEU A 56 -6.81 4.47 -15.12
CA LEU A 56 -6.35 3.53 -14.09
C LEU A 56 -6.00 4.23 -12.77
N LEU A 57 -5.26 5.33 -12.81
CA LEU A 57 -4.84 6.06 -11.62
C LEU A 57 -6.03 6.66 -10.86
N GLU A 58 -6.99 7.23 -11.60
CA GLU A 58 -8.21 7.77 -11.00
C GLU A 58 -9.06 6.65 -10.37
N ALA A 59 -9.24 5.53 -11.07
CA ALA A 59 -9.98 4.38 -10.54
C ALA A 59 -9.28 3.80 -9.30
N MET A 60 -7.95 3.69 -9.29
CA MET A 60 -7.18 3.27 -8.12
C MET A 60 -7.35 4.23 -6.94
N ARG A 61 -7.30 5.55 -7.18
CA ARG A 61 -7.50 6.56 -6.14
C ARG A 61 -8.92 6.51 -5.57
N GLN A 62 -9.92 6.38 -6.43
CA GLN A 62 -11.31 6.25 -6.01
C GLN A 62 -11.56 4.97 -5.21
N THR A 63 -10.96 3.86 -5.64
CA THR A 63 -11.00 2.57 -4.93
C THR A 63 -10.33 2.66 -3.55
N MET A 64 -9.19 3.35 -3.46
CA MET A 64 -8.50 3.61 -2.20
C MET A 64 -9.42 4.36 -1.21
N TYR A 65 -10.13 5.41 -1.65
CA TYR A 65 -11.04 6.16 -0.78
C TYR A 65 -12.28 5.36 -0.36
N ASP A 66 -12.86 4.58 -1.28
CA ASP A 66 -14.04 3.76 -1.00
C ASP A 66 -13.74 2.67 0.04
N ALA A 67 -12.51 2.15 0.03
CA ALA A 67 -11.99 1.15 0.96
C ALA A 67 -11.27 1.75 2.20
N PRO A 68 -11.67 2.95 2.65
CA PRO A 68 -10.89 3.89 3.50
C PRO A 68 -9.37 3.68 3.64
N GLY A 69 -8.67 3.44 2.54
CA GLY A 69 -7.23 3.22 2.50
C GLY A 69 -6.41 4.52 2.40
N VAL A 70 -5.11 4.42 2.71
CA VAL A 70 -4.14 5.53 2.58
C VAL A 70 -3.08 5.32 1.49
N GLY A 71 -3.20 4.18 0.82
CA GLY A 71 -2.39 3.76 -0.31
C GLY A 71 -3.07 2.61 -1.04
N LEU A 72 -2.81 2.48 -2.33
CA LEU A 72 -3.24 1.34 -3.13
C LEU A 72 -2.24 1.06 -4.27
N ALA A 73 -1.72 -0.16 -4.28
CA ALA A 73 -0.83 -0.64 -5.32
C ALA A 73 -1.61 -1.31 -6.47
N ALA A 74 -1.16 -1.14 -7.71
CA ALA A 74 -1.81 -1.72 -8.89
C ALA A 74 -2.05 -3.25 -8.81
N PRO A 75 -1.15 -4.06 -8.20
CA PRO A 75 -1.42 -5.49 -7.96
C PRO A 75 -2.69 -5.75 -7.14
N GLN A 76 -3.09 -4.83 -6.26
CA GLN A 76 -4.30 -4.98 -5.44
C GLN A 76 -5.58 -4.87 -6.25
N VAL A 77 -5.53 -4.29 -7.46
CA VAL A 77 -6.64 -4.29 -8.42
C VAL A 77 -6.40 -5.26 -9.59
N GLY A 78 -5.46 -6.22 -9.42
CA GLY A 78 -5.19 -7.24 -10.42
C GLY A 78 -4.15 -6.87 -11.48
N ILE A 79 -3.58 -5.66 -11.45
CA ILE A 79 -2.67 -5.16 -12.49
C ILE A 79 -1.20 -5.37 -12.06
N PRO A 80 -0.42 -6.19 -12.77
CA PRO A 80 0.96 -6.54 -12.39
C PRO A 80 1.97 -5.46 -12.83
N LEU A 81 1.72 -4.20 -12.50
CA LEU A 81 2.61 -3.06 -12.75
C LEU A 81 3.15 -2.44 -11.46
N GLN A 82 4.38 -1.92 -11.50
CA GLN A 82 4.99 -1.19 -10.38
C GLN A 82 4.46 0.25 -10.30
N ILE A 83 3.17 0.39 -9.96
CA ILE A 83 2.46 1.66 -9.80
C ILE A 83 1.69 1.62 -8.48
N ALA A 84 1.77 2.68 -7.68
CA ALA A 84 0.89 2.86 -6.52
C ALA A 84 0.45 4.32 -6.39
N VAL A 85 -0.75 4.51 -5.83
CA VAL A 85 -1.29 5.81 -5.42
C VAL A 85 -1.25 5.93 -3.90
N LEU A 86 -0.96 7.13 -3.40
CA LEU A 86 -0.83 7.43 -1.97
C LEU A 86 -1.53 8.75 -1.65
N GLU A 87 -2.00 8.89 -0.40
CA GLU A 87 -3.28 9.52 -0.05
C GLU A 87 -3.53 9.47 1.47
N ASP A 88 -3.08 10.42 2.30
CA ASP A 88 -3.50 10.44 3.71
C ASP A 88 -3.92 11.81 4.24
N LEU A 89 -5.21 12.12 4.12
CA LEU A 89 -5.84 13.34 4.66
C LEU A 89 -6.89 13.05 5.74
N TYR A 90 -6.94 11.82 6.27
CA TYR A 90 -7.95 11.44 7.25
C TYR A 90 -7.73 12.15 8.60
N PRO A 91 -8.75 12.80 9.16
CA PRO A 91 -8.62 13.42 10.47
C PRO A 91 -8.52 12.34 11.55
N ILE A 92 -7.55 12.49 12.45
CA ILE A 92 -7.40 11.65 13.64
C ILE A 92 -7.14 12.51 14.89
N PRO A 93 -7.36 11.98 16.10
CA PRO A 93 -7.00 12.66 17.33
C PRO A 93 -5.52 13.07 17.33
N GLU A 94 -5.22 14.28 17.78
CA GLU A 94 -3.85 14.83 17.83
C GLU A 94 -2.89 13.91 18.59
N SER A 95 -3.34 13.30 19.69
CA SER A 95 -2.55 12.33 20.46
C SER A 95 -2.14 11.11 19.63
N SER A 96 -3.04 10.57 18.82
CA SER A 96 -2.75 9.42 17.94
C SER A 96 -1.87 9.83 16.77
N ALA A 97 -2.00 11.06 16.25
CA ALA A 97 -1.14 11.60 15.21
C ALA A 97 0.30 11.77 15.70
N LEU A 98 0.47 12.32 16.90
CA LEU A 98 1.76 12.48 17.55
C LEU A 98 2.44 11.13 17.82
N GLU A 99 1.70 10.15 18.34
CA GLU A 99 2.23 8.80 18.59
C GLU A 99 2.73 8.13 17.31
N ARG A 100 1.97 8.27 16.21
CA ARG A 100 2.30 7.65 14.92
C ARG A 100 3.22 8.48 14.04
N GLU A 101 3.59 9.68 14.47
CA GLU A 101 4.23 10.70 13.62
C GLU A 101 3.51 10.82 12.27
N ARG A 102 2.17 10.91 12.34
CA ARG A 102 1.28 10.91 11.18
C ARG A 102 0.91 12.34 10.81
N GLU A 103 1.53 12.82 9.74
CA GLU A 103 1.25 14.10 9.12
C GLU A 103 0.44 13.91 7.82
N PRO A 104 -0.36 14.90 7.39
CA PRO A 104 -1.08 14.85 6.12
C PRO A 104 -0.16 14.52 4.95
N LEU A 105 -0.56 13.54 4.14
CA LEU A 105 0.12 13.13 2.92
C LEU A 105 -0.75 13.51 1.74
N GLU A 106 -0.39 14.60 1.07
CA GLU A 106 -1.03 15.02 -0.18
C GLU A 106 -0.90 13.95 -1.26
N TYR A 107 -1.90 13.88 -2.16
CA TYR A 107 -1.92 12.92 -3.26
C TYR A 107 -0.62 12.91 -4.07
N PHE A 108 -0.10 11.71 -4.31
CA PHE A 108 0.91 11.47 -5.32
C PHE A 108 0.91 10.02 -5.78
N GLU A 109 1.57 9.81 -6.91
CA GLU A 109 1.77 8.50 -7.52
C GLU A 109 3.25 8.16 -7.45
N ILE A 110 3.55 6.88 -7.28
CA ILE A 110 4.91 6.37 -7.37
C ILE A 110 4.98 5.29 -8.44
N PHE A 111 5.95 5.43 -9.33
CA PHE A 111 6.26 4.47 -10.37
C PHE A 111 7.63 3.86 -10.07
N ASN A 112 7.76 2.55 -10.25
CA ASN A 112 9.02 1.81 -10.06
C ASN A 112 9.76 2.13 -8.73
N PRO A 113 9.06 2.21 -7.58
CA PRO A 113 9.67 2.73 -6.36
C PRO A 113 10.68 1.75 -5.75
N SER A 114 11.62 2.33 -5.02
CA SER A 114 12.51 1.65 -4.08
C SER A 114 12.77 2.57 -2.89
N PHE A 115 13.24 2.02 -1.78
CA PHE A 115 13.60 2.82 -0.61
C PHE A 115 14.79 2.24 0.14
N VAL A 116 15.45 3.11 0.90
CA VAL A 116 16.51 2.75 1.85
C VAL A 116 16.23 3.40 3.21
N ALA A 117 16.53 2.67 4.29
CA ALA A 117 16.51 3.24 5.64
C ALA A 117 17.62 4.29 5.78
N THR A 118 17.31 5.41 6.43
CA THR A 118 18.29 6.50 6.66
C THR A 118 18.79 6.54 8.10
N SER A 119 18.21 5.73 8.98
CA SER A 119 18.59 5.57 10.38
C SER A 119 18.31 4.15 10.84
N ASP A 120 18.82 3.77 12.03
CA ASP A 120 18.48 2.51 12.69
C ASP A 120 17.12 2.57 13.42
N ARG A 121 16.43 3.72 13.37
CA ARG A 121 15.15 3.93 14.06
C ARG A 121 14.08 3.03 13.45
N GLN A 122 13.40 2.29 14.31
CA GLN A 122 12.27 1.44 13.94
C GLN A 122 10.99 2.00 14.54
N ALA A 123 9.87 1.77 13.86
CA ALA A 123 8.53 2.05 14.34
C ALA A 123 7.71 0.76 14.28
N GLU A 124 6.86 0.55 15.28
CA GLU A 124 6.01 -0.63 15.41
C GLU A 124 4.58 -0.16 15.59
N PHE A 125 3.70 -0.55 14.67
CA PHE A 125 2.29 -0.23 14.73
C PHE A 125 1.48 -1.36 14.11
N PHE A 126 0.20 -1.41 14.45
CA PHE A 126 -0.76 -2.24 13.75
C PHE A 126 -0.92 -1.75 12.30
N GLU A 127 -0.75 -2.66 11.36
CA GLU A 127 -1.07 -2.49 9.95
C GLU A 127 -2.22 -3.42 9.57
N GLY A 128 -3.14 -2.91 8.75
CA GLY A 128 -4.07 -3.69 7.95
C GLY A 128 -3.69 -3.61 6.47
N CYS A 129 -4.40 -4.36 5.64
CA CYS A 129 -4.25 -4.29 4.19
C CYS A 129 -5.60 -4.59 3.54
N LEU A 130 -5.99 -3.79 2.54
CA LEU A 130 -7.24 -3.97 1.82
C LEU A 130 -7.33 -5.33 1.10
N SER A 131 -6.18 -5.95 0.82
CA SER A 131 -6.06 -7.28 0.24
C SER A 131 -5.94 -8.41 1.27
N PHE A 132 -6.04 -8.13 2.57
CA PHE A 132 -6.18 -9.14 3.61
C PHE A 132 -7.20 -8.63 4.63
N ASP A 133 -8.44 -8.55 4.16
CA ASP A 133 -9.53 -7.86 4.83
C ASP A 133 -9.89 -8.46 6.20
N GLY A 134 -10.29 -7.58 7.12
CA GLY A 134 -10.76 -7.93 8.45
C GLY A 134 -9.67 -8.32 9.45
N PHE A 135 -8.38 -8.15 9.13
CA PHE A 135 -7.27 -8.42 10.04
C PHE A 135 -6.22 -7.31 10.06
N GLN A 136 -5.70 -7.07 11.26
CA GLN A 136 -4.56 -6.20 11.49
C GLN A 136 -3.51 -6.93 12.33
N GLY A 137 -2.26 -6.47 12.28
CA GLY A 137 -1.21 -6.96 13.16
C GLY A 137 -0.02 -6.03 13.23
N VAL A 138 0.79 -6.19 14.27
CA VAL A 138 1.98 -5.36 14.50
C VAL A 138 3.04 -5.69 13.46
N VAL A 139 3.48 -4.64 12.75
CA VAL A 139 4.60 -4.70 11.79
C VAL A 139 5.68 -3.71 12.21
N THR A 140 6.91 -4.19 12.30
CA THR A 140 8.09 -3.34 12.51
C THR A 140 8.61 -2.83 11.17
N ARG A 141 8.82 -1.52 11.04
CA ARG A 141 9.40 -0.89 9.84
C ARG A 141 10.46 0.14 10.21
N PRO A 142 11.47 0.37 9.34
CA PRO A 142 12.27 1.58 9.39
C PRO A 142 11.38 2.82 9.50
N ALA A 143 11.62 3.62 10.54
CA ALA A 143 10.83 4.80 10.82
C ALA A 143 11.20 5.97 9.89
N ASP A 144 12.42 5.96 9.34
CA ASP A 144 12.92 6.99 8.43
C ASP A 144 13.50 6.34 7.17
N ILE A 145 13.04 6.79 6.01
CA ILE A 145 13.50 6.30 4.71
C ILE A 145 13.77 7.44 3.73
N THR A 146 14.61 7.16 2.73
CA THR A 146 14.62 7.88 1.46
C THR A 146 14.07 6.95 0.40
N ALA A 147 13.00 7.36 -0.26
CA ALA A 147 12.41 6.65 -1.39
C ALA A 147 12.87 7.28 -2.70
N SER A 148 13.17 6.42 -3.68
CA SER A 148 13.43 6.77 -5.08
C SER A 148 12.35 6.16 -5.95
N PHE A 149 11.72 6.96 -6.79
CA PHE A 149 10.62 6.56 -7.66
C PHE A 149 10.56 7.49 -8.88
N GLU A 150 9.78 7.13 -9.87
CA GLU A 150 9.49 7.98 -11.02
C GLU A 150 8.10 8.61 -10.87
N ASP A 151 7.89 9.79 -11.45
CA ASP A 151 6.55 10.31 -11.70
C ASP A 151 5.95 9.72 -12.99
N ARG A 152 4.71 10.10 -13.31
CA ARG A 152 3.99 9.61 -14.51
C ARG A 152 4.67 9.96 -15.84
N GLU A 153 5.59 10.92 -15.85
CA GLU A 153 6.37 11.30 -17.03
C GLU A 153 7.70 10.51 -17.11
N GLY A 154 7.97 9.62 -16.15
CA GLY A 154 9.20 8.85 -16.05
C GLY A 154 10.37 9.65 -15.47
N LYS A 155 10.12 10.79 -14.83
CA LYS A 155 11.17 11.59 -14.22
C LYS A 155 11.47 11.10 -12.81
N GLU A 156 12.74 10.84 -12.55
CA GLU A 156 13.23 10.40 -11.23
C GLU A 156 12.95 11.44 -10.15
N GLN A 157 12.45 10.94 -9.02
CA GLN A 157 12.16 11.65 -7.79
C GLN A 157 12.92 10.98 -6.64
N SER A 158 13.38 11.78 -5.68
CA SER A 158 13.96 11.29 -4.43
C SER A 158 13.40 12.10 -3.27
N ARG A 159 12.70 11.43 -2.35
CA ARG A 159 11.98 12.07 -1.25
C ARG A 159 12.23 11.32 0.04
N SER A 160 12.50 12.07 1.11
CA SER A 160 12.60 11.52 2.47
C SER A 160 11.23 11.49 3.11
N PHE A 161 10.94 10.39 3.80
CA PHE A 161 9.72 10.19 4.56
C PHE A 161 10.07 9.69 5.96
N SER A 162 9.24 10.03 6.94
CA SER A 162 9.35 9.55 8.31
C SER A 162 7.98 9.11 8.84
N GLY A 163 7.97 8.41 9.96
CA GLY A 163 6.74 8.09 10.70
C GLY A 163 5.73 7.30 9.88
N TRP A 164 4.47 7.70 9.95
CA TRP A 164 3.38 7.01 9.25
C TRP A 164 3.51 7.10 7.72
N GLN A 165 3.98 8.22 7.19
CA GLN A 165 4.17 8.39 5.74
C GLN A 165 5.24 7.44 5.20
N ALA A 166 6.34 7.26 5.94
CA ALA A 166 7.36 6.26 5.61
C ALA A 166 6.76 4.85 5.60
N ARG A 167 5.86 4.53 6.55
CA ARG A 167 5.19 3.24 6.61
C ARG A 167 4.31 2.98 5.39
N ILE A 168 3.48 3.94 4.99
CA ILE A 168 2.62 3.82 3.80
C ILE A 168 3.47 3.55 2.55
N VAL A 169 4.50 4.36 2.31
CA VAL A 169 5.40 4.19 1.14
C VAL A 169 6.03 2.80 1.12
N GLN A 170 6.49 2.30 2.26
CA GLN A 170 7.08 0.97 2.35
C GLN A 170 6.05 -0.15 2.10
N HIS A 171 4.82 0.00 2.63
CA HIS A 171 3.74 -0.95 2.43
C HIS A 171 3.33 -1.05 0.96
N GLU A 172 3.09 0.08 0.31
CA GLU A 172 2.75 0.10 -1.12
C GLU A 172 3.91 -0.41 -1.97
N THR A 173 5.14 -0.05 -1.65
CA THR A 173 6.32 -0.57 -2.36
C THR A 173 6.43 -2.10 -2.21
N ASP A 174 6.18 -2.65 -1.03
CA ASP A 174 6.21 -4.11 -0.80
C ASP A 174 5.23 -4.85 -1.73
N HIS A 175 4.01 -4.32 -1.91
CA HIS A 175 3.01 -4.90 -2.81
C HIS A 175 3.53 -5.03 -4.25
N LEU A 176 4.29 -4.04 -4.73
CA LEU A 176 4.87 -4.06 -6.08
C LEU A 176 5.97 -5.11 -6.25
N PHE A 177 6.52 -5.62 -5.15
CA PHE A 177 7.50 -6.71 -5.13
C PHE A 177 6.90 -8.05 -4.65
N GLY A 178 5.58 -8.15 -4.56
CA GLY A 178 4.87 -9.38 -4.18
C GLY A 178 5.00 -9.72 -2.68
N THR A 179 5.34 -8.73 -1.87
CA THR A 179 5.38 -8.84 -0.40
C THR A 179 4.12 -8.21 0.18
N VAL A 180 3.48 -8.91 1.10
CA VAL A 180 2.31 -8.42 1.82
C VAL A 180 2.63 -8.31 3.31
N TYR A 181 1.92 -7.48 4.07
CA TYR A 181 2.28 -7.21 5.46
C TYR A 181 2.34 -8.48 6.33
N VAL A 182 1.55 -9.51 6.02
CA VAL A 182 1.56 -10.81 6.73
C VAL A 182 2.89 -11.57 6.60
N ASP A 183 3.77 -11.18 5.68
CA ASP A 183 5.13 -11.72 5.58
C ASP A 183 6.09 -11.08 6.60
N LYS A 184 5.70 -9.95 7.18
CA LYS A 184 6.48 -9.14 8.14
C LYS A 184 5.80 -9.00 9.50
N VAL A 185 4.55 -9.44 9.61
CA VAL A 185 3.74 -9.28 10.82
C VAL A 185 4.28 -10.13 11.95
N GLU A 186 4.24 -9.60 13.16
CA GLU A 186 4.33 -10.42 14.35
C GLU A 186 3.04 -11.26 14.45
N THR A 187 3.12 -12.51 14.03
CA THR A 187 1.96 -13.40 13.88
C THR A 187 1.10 -13.53 15.15
N ARG A 188 1.68 -13.45 16.35
CA ARG A 188 0.92 -13.50 17.62
C ARG A 188 0.06 -12.27 17.84
N SER A 189 0.37 -11.16 17.17
CA SER A 189 -0.37 -9.90 17.24
C SER A 189 -1.51 -9.79 16.23
N LEU A 190 -1.69 -10.78 15.34
CA LEU A 190 -2.80 -10.79 14.40
C LEU A 190 -4.12 -10.77 15.17
N ILE A 191 -4.94 -9.76 14.89
CA ILE A 191 -6.23 -9.53 15.49
C ILE A 191 -7.26 -9.33 14.38
N ASN A 192 -8.42 -9.95 14.55
CA ASN A 192 -9.55 -9.70 13.67
C ASN A 192 -10.18 -8.35 14.06
N GLU A 193 -10.55 -7.53 13.08
CA GLU A 193 -11.11 -6.21 13.34
C GLU A 193 -12.41 -6.25 14.15
N SER A 194 -13.18 -7.35 14.06
CA SER A 194 -14.38 -7.56 14.88
C SER A 194 -14.10 -7.76 16.38
N GLU A 195 -12.84 -7.92 16.79
CA GLU A 195 -12.43 -8.01 18.20
C GLU A 195 -11.84 -6.70 18.73
N LEU A 196 -11.60 -5.69 17.88
CA LEU A 196 -10.95 -4.44 18.30
C LEU A 196 -11.78 -3.65 19.33
N TRP A 197 -13.11 -3.74 19.30
CA TRP A 197 -13.99 -3.07 20.27
C TRP A 197 -13.89 -3.65 21.70
N HIS A 198 -13.40 -4.88 21.87
CA HIS A 198 -13.06 -5.41 23.20
C HIS A 198 -11.75 -4.83 23.75
N HIS A 199 -11.01 -4.12 22.89
CA HIS A 199 -9.65 -3.65 23.12
C HIS A 199 -9.49 -2.20 22.67
N ASP A 200 -10.38 -1.33 23.15
CA ASP A 200 -10.16 0.12 23.07
C ASP A 200 -8.74 0.42 23.54
N ASP A 201 -7.96 1.09 22.69
CA ASP A 201 -6.56 1.46 22.93
C ASP A 201 -5.56 0.29 23.03
N LEU A 202 -5.71 -0.80 22.26
CA LEU A 202 -4.64 -1.79 22.13
C LEU A 202 -3.40 -1.20 21.45
N ASP A 203 -2.54 -0.61 22.26
CA ASP A 203 -1.21 -0.19 21.84
C ASP A 203 -0.27 -1.40 21.69
N VAL A 204 0.82 -1.19 20.96
CA VAL A 204 1.82 -2.24 20.70
C VAL A 204 2.45 -2.72 22.01
N ALA A 205 2.66 -1.84 22.99
CA ALA A 205 3.26 -2.19 24.27
C ALA A 205 2.39 -3.19 25.06
N THR A 206 1.08 -2.98 25.06
CA THR A 206 0.08 -3.84 25.70
C THR A 206 -0.05 -5.15 24.96
N ALA A 207 -0.18 -5.10 23.62
CA ALA A 207 -0.22 -6.30 22.78
C ALA A 207 1.02 -7.17 23.04
N ARG A 208 2.21 -6.57 23.00
CA ARG A 208 3.48 -7.25 23.27
C ARG A 208 3.49 -7.95 24.63
N ARG A 209 3.08 -7.23 25.68
CA ARG A 209 3.04 -7.77 27.05
C ARG A 209 2.05 -8.92 27.22
N VAL A 210 0.84 -8.77 26.67
CA VAL A 210 -0.24 -9.77 26.84
C VAL A 210 -0.02 -10.99 25.96
N LEU A 211 0.46 -10.77 24.74
CA LEU A 211 0.62 -11.82 23.74
C LEU A 211 2.01 -12.43 23.75
N ASN A 212 2.99 -11.82 24.44
CA ASN A 212 4.36 -12.32 24.63
C ASN A 212 5.10 -12.54 23.30
N PHE A 213 5.40 -11.42 22.64
CA PHE A 213 6.28 -11.31 21.48
C PHE A 213 7.29 -10.17 21.66
#